data_AF-A0A7J6FNS1-F1
#
_entry.id   AF-A0A7J6FNS1-F1
#
_cell.length_a   1.000
_cell.length_b   1.000
_cell.length_c   1.000
_cell.angle_alpha   90.00
_cell.angle_beta   90.00
_cell.angle_gamma   90.00
#
_symmetry.space_group_name_H-M   'P 1'
#
loop_
_entity.id
_entity.type
_entity.pdbx_description
1 polymer ?
#
loop_
_entity_poly.entity_id
_entity_poly.type
_entity_poly.pdbx_seq_one_letter_code
_entity_poly.pdbx_strand_id
1 'polypeptide(L)'
;MILRGTISALHSSSAALLRPKTTVAAVSSQSQPFSFNKSYSISDKDLNSRGFILRRTPSDLNLDNLNKVFVAVGFPKRDTDKIRIALENTDALLWIEYEKTQRPVAFARATGDGVFNAIIWDVVVDPSFQGFGLGKAVMERLIDQLLEKGITNIALYSEPRVLGFYKPMGFVADPDGIRGMSYWNWGKIRVLEKKIEVGEEGGGYTWLSGFGEGMARAVAREFAWMGVTISIHLS
;
A
#
# COMPACT_ATOMS: atom_id res chain seq x y z
N MET A 1 -6.23 16.61 4.79
CA MET A 1 -5.61 17.50 5.80
C MET A 1 -5.37 18.85 5.14
N ILE A 2 -6.22 19.85 5.40
CA ILE A 2 -6.02 21.21 4.87
C ILE A 2 -5.28 21.99 5.96
N LEU A 3 -3.97 22.17 5.79
CA LEU A 3 -3.21 23.14 6.58
C LEU A 3 -3.61 24.53 6.07
N ARG A 4 -4.65 25.13 6.66
CA ARG A 4 -4.96 26.55 6.41
C ARG A 4 -3.87 27.40 7.06
N GLY A 5 -2.80 27.67 6.31
CA GLY A 5 -1.82 28.68 6.67
C GLY A 5 -2.38 30.07 6.36
N THR A 6 -2.78 30.81 7.38
CA THR A 6 -3.03 32.25 7.26
C THR A 6 -1.68 32.97 7.25
N ILE A 7 -1.30 33.55 6.12
CA ILE A 7 -0.25 34.57 6.08
C ILE A 7 -0.80 35.78 6.84
N SER A 8 -0.12 36.15 7.91
CA SER A 8 -0.47 37.29 8.77
C SER A 8 -0.34 38.60 8.01
N ALA A 9 -1.44 39.33 7.90
CA ALA A 9 -1.42 40.78 7.80
C ALA A 9 -2.51 41.30 8.76
N LEU A 10 -2.06 41.91 9.86
CA LEU A 10 -2.89 42.64 10.80
C LEU A 10 -3.67 43.74 10.06
N HIS A 11 -4.97 43.86 10.34
CA HIS A 11 -5.61 45.11 10.78
C HIS A 11 -6.97 44.79 11.43
N SER A 12 -7.24 45.50 12.51
CA SER A 12 -8.39 45.42 13.41
C SER A 12 -9.70 45.87 12.79
N SER A 13 -10.82 45.24 13.18
CA SER A 13 -12.04 45.94 13.66
C SER A 13 -13.08 44.93 14.18
N SER A 14 -13.59 45.21 15.38
CA SER A 14 -14.61 44.46 16.11
C SER A 14 -15.99 44.49 15.44
N ALA A 15 -16.73 43.37 15.50
CA ALA A 15 -18.19 43.39 15.44
C ALA A 15 -18.79 42.19 16.21
N ALA A 16 -19.91 42.46 16.88
CA ALA A 16 -20.51 41.72 17.97
C ALA A 16 -21.08 40.33 17.64
N LEU A 17 -21.10 39.51 18.70
CA LEU A 17 -21.73 38.21 18.86
C LEU A 17 -23.25 38.22 18.62
N LEU A 18 -23.74 37.28 17.81
CA LEU A 18 -25.11 36.75 17.89
C LEU A 18 -25.05 35.22 17.70
N ARG A 19 -25.37 34.47 18.77
CA ARG A 19 -25.54 33.00 18.74
C ARG A 19 -27.02 32.67 18.52
N PRO A 20 -27.41 31.89 17.49
CA PRO A 20 -28.69 31.23 17.48
C PRO A 20 -28.64 30.01 18.41
N LYS A 21 -29.58 29.91 19.34
CA LYS A 21 -29.90 28.66 20.05
C LYS A 21 -30.69 27.78 19.08
N THR A 22 -30.08 26.71 18.58
CA THR A 22 -30.81 25.67 17.84
C THR A 22 -30.77 24.39 18.65
N THR A 23 -31.95 23.95 19.06
CA THR A 23 -32.24 22.69 19.76
C THR A 23 -31.74 21.52 18.94
N VAL A 24 -30.83 20.72 19.50
CA VAL A 24 -30.36 19.46 18.88
C VAL A 24 -31.39 18.37 19.22
N ALA A 25 -32.21 18.00 18.25
CA ALA A 25 -33.00 16.78 18.33
C ALA A 25 -32.08 15.58 18.10
N ALA A 26 -32.10 14.62 19.02
CA ALA A 26 -31.37 13.37 18.88
C ALA A 26 -31.96 12.56 17.72
N VAL A 27 -31.26 12.52 16.59
CA VAL A 27 -31.59 11.60 15.48
C VAL A 27 -30.97 10.25 15.83
N SER A 28 -31.81 9.28 16.19
CA SER A 28 -31.36 7.89 16.29
C SER A 28 -31.01 7.39 14.88
N SER A 29 -29.72 7.30 14.57
CA SER A 29 -29.24 6.64 13.37
C SER A 29 -29.40 5.12 13.55
N GLN A 30 -30.57 4.60 13.21
CA GLN A 30 -30.70 3.18 12.88
C GLN A 30 -30.03 3.00 11.51
N SER A 31 -28.74 2.70 11.51
CA SER A 31 -28.03 2.26 10.31
C SER A 31 -28.53 0.87 9.96
N GLN A 32 -29.50 0.82 9.04
CA GLN A 32 -29.77 -0.41 8.30
C GLN A 32 -28.47 -0.83 7.61
N PRO A 33 -28.04 -2.10 7.70
CA PRO A 33 -26.85 -2.53 6.99
C PRO A 33 -27.10 -2.32 5.50
N PHE A 34 -26.21 -1.57 4.83
CA PHE A 34 -26.17 -1.52 3.38
C PHE A 34 -25.96 -2.95 2.86
N SER A 35 -27.05 -3.62 2.50
CA SER A 35 -26.98 -4.92 1.86
C SER A 35 -26.65 -4.71 0.39
N PHE A 36 -25.39 -4.40 0.11
CA PHE A 36 -24.84 -4.59 -1.23
C PHE A 36 -25.02 -6.06 -1.58
N ASN A 37 -25.66 -6.35 -2.71
CA ASN A 37 -25.65 -7.69 -3.28
C ASN A 37 -24.18 -8.00 -3.63
N LYS A 38 -23.48 -8.67 -2.71
CA LYS A 38 -22.04 -8.94 -2.80
C LYS A 38 -21.80 -9.99 -3.88
N SER A 39 -21.50 -9.53 -5.08
CA SER A 39 -21.03 -10.38 -6.16
C SER A 39 -19.54 -10.13 -6.37
N TYR A 40 -18.70 -11.04 -5.89
CA TYR A 40 -17.28 -11.06 -6.22
C TYR A 40 -17.08 -11.54 -7.66
N SER A 41 -16.04 -11.04 -8.32
CA SER A 41 -15.68 -11.49 -9.67
C SER A 41 -15.31 -12.97 -9.72
N ILE A 42 -14.85 -13.53 -8.60
CA ILE A 42 -14.63 -14.96 -8.40
C ILE A 42 -15.22 -15.29 -7.03
N SER A 43 -16.14 -16.25 -6.96
CA SER A 43 -16.77 -16.65 -5.69
C SER A 43 -15.80 -17.47 -4.82
N ASP A 44 -16.06 -17.54 -3.50
CA ASP A 44 -15.27 -18.39 -2.59
C ASP A 44 -15.34 -19.88 -3.01
N LYS A 45 -16.50 -20.31 -3.54
CA LYS A 45 -16.68 -21.67 -4.07
C LYS A 45 -15.80 -21.94 -5.30
N ASP A 46 -15.68 -20.97 -6.20
CA ASP A 46 -14.86 -21.10 -7.41
C ASP A 46 -13.37 -21.03 -7.11
N LEU A 47 -12.95 -20.24 -6.11
CA LEU A 47 -11.58 -20.28 -5.60
C LEU A 47 -11.25 -21.67 -5.06
N ASN A 48 -12.09 -22.19 -4.16
CA ASN A 48 -11.87 -23.49 -3.53
C ASN A 48 -11.88 -24.63 -4.56
N SER A 49 -12.79 -24.63 -5.55
CA SER A 49 -12.82 -25.67 -6.59
C SER A 49 -11.56 -25.73 -7.46
N ARG A 50 -10.79 -24.63 -7.48
CA ARG A 50 -9.51 -24.51 -8.17
C ARG A 50 -8.29 -24.76 -7.25
N GLY A 51 -8.51 -25.14 -5.99
CA GLY A 51 -7.46 -25.36 -5.00
C GLY A 51 -6.87 -24.06 -4.43
N PHE A 52 -7.61 -22.94 -4.50
CA PHE A 52 -7.23 -21.67 -3.90
C PHE A 52 -8.04 -21.44 -2.62
N ILE A 53 -7.38 -21.54 -1.48
CA ILE A 53 -8.02 -21.42 -0.17
C ILE A 53 -7.88 -19.98 0.31
N LEU A 54 -9.01 -19.29 0.49
CA LEU A 54 -9.04 -17.94 1.03
C LEU A 54 -8.84 -17.94 2.55
N ARG A 55 -7.98 -17.07 3.04
CA ARG A 55 -7.67 -16.87 4.46
C ARG A 55 -7.82 -15.40 4.82
N ARG A 56 -8.35 -15.13 6.02
CA ARG A 56 -8.68 -13.76 6.51
C ARG A 56 -7.92 -13.36 7.77
N THR A 57 -7.07 -14.24 8.29
CA THR A 57 -6.21 -13.99 9.45
C THR A 57 -4.77 -14.32 9.06
N PRO A 58 -3.76 -13.76 9.75
CA PRO A 58 -2.37 -14.13 9.53
C PRO A 58 -2.01 -15.50 10.14
N SER A 59 -2.96 -16.19 10.77
CA SER A 59 -2.77 -17.56 11.26
C SER A 59 -2.29 -18.47 10.13
N ASP A 60 -1.33 -19.35 10.43
CA ASP A 60 -0.75 -20.32 9.50
C ASP A 60 0.01 -19.71 8.30
N LEU A 61 0.08 -18.38 8.19
CA LEU A 61 0.83 -17.71 7.14
C LEU A 61 2.34 -17.82 7.40
N ASN A 62 3.01 -18.69 6.65
CA ASN A 62 4.47 -18.80 6.70
C ASN A 62 5.12 -17.53 6.11
N LEU A 63 5.76 -16.73 6.97
CA LEU A 63 6.32 -15.42 6.60
C LEU A 63 7.53 -15.50 5.67
N ASP A 64 8.30 -16.59 5.69
CA ASP A 64 9.37 -16.81 4.71
C ASP A 64 8.81 -17.05 3.31
N ASN A 65 7.71 -17.79 3.20
CA ASN A 65 7.04 -17.98 1.92
C ASN A 65 6.36 -16.71 1.43
N LEU A 66 5.76 -15.89 2.32
CA LEU A 66 5.27 -14.57 1.95
C LEU A 66 6.41 -13.67 1.44
N ASN A 67 7.56 -13.68 2.10
CA ASN A 67 8.76 -12.96 1.64
C ASN A 67 9.22 -13.41 0.25
N LYS A 68 9.14 -14.71 -0.07
CA LYS A 68 9.45 -15.20 -1.43
C LYS A 68 8.52 -14.58 -2.47
N VAL A 69 7.23 -14.44 -2.16
CA VAL A 69 6.27 -13.76 -3.05
C VAL A 69 6.65 -12.28 -3.22
N PHE A 70 6.94 -11.57 -2.13
CA PHE A 70 7.41 -10.17 -2.19
C PHE A 70 8.63 -10.02 -3.11
N VAL A 71 9.66 -10.82 -2.91
CA VAL A 71 10.87 -10.77 -3.74
C VAL A 71 10.56 -11.10 -5.20
N ALA A 72 9.72 -12.10 -5.46
CA ALA A 72 9.35 -12.52 -6.82
C ALA A 72 8.63 -11.42 -7.61
N VAL A 73 7.86 -10.55 -6.94
CA VAL A 73 7.19 -9.40 -7.56
C VAL A 73 8.03 -8.11 -7.52
N GLY A 74 9.29 -8.20 -7.08
CA GLY A 74 10.24 -7.09 -7.07
C GLY A 74 10.19 -6.17 -5.84
N PHE A 75 9.50 -6.57 -4.78
CA PHE A 75 9.57 -5.88 -3.49
C PHE A 75 10.87 -6.27 -2.77
N PRO A 76 11.39 -5.41 -1.88
CA PRO A 76 12.52 -5.80 -1.04
C PRO A 76 12.11 -6.95 -0.11
N LYS A 77 13.05 -7.87 0.14
CA LYS A 77 12.91 -8.85 1.24
C LYS A 77 12.84 -8.08 2.56
N ARG A 78 11.93 -8.48 3.44
CA ARG A 78 11.73 -7.85 4.75
C ARG A 78 12.10 -8.82 5.86
N ASP A 79 12.53 -8.27 6.99
CA ASP A 79 12.72 -9.00 8.23
C ASP A 79 11.38 -9.62 8.68
N THR A 80 11.35 -10.93 8.92
CA THR A 80 10.12 -11.65 9.28
C THR A 80 9.56 -11.21 10.62
N ASP A 81 10.39 -10.74 11.56
CA ASP A 81 9.91 -10.21 12.83
C ASP A 81 9.18 -8.88 12.64
N LYS A 82 9.69 -8.04 11.73
CA LYS A 82 9.02 -6.79 11.38
C LYS A 82 7.74 -7.02 10.59
N ILE A 83 7.71 -8.04 9.73
CA ILE A 83 6.45 -8.45 9.07
C ILE A 83 5.44 -8.82 10.14
N ARG A 84 5.79 -9.69 11.10
CA ARG A 84 4.87 -10.11 12.17
C ARG A 84 4.25 -8.92 12.91
N ILE A 85 5.08 -7.98 13.35
CA ILE A 85 4.61 -6.75 14.01
C ILE A 85 3.68 -5.95 13.09
N ALA A 86 4.00 -5.83 11.80
CA ALA A 86 3.13 -5.14 10.84
C ALA A 86 1.77 -5.85 10.67
N LEU A 87 1.74 -7.18 10.70
CA LEU A 87 0.52 -7.98 10.63
C LEU A 87 -0.34 -7.85 11.90
N GLU A 88 0.29 -7.76 13.08
CA GLU A 88 -0.41 -7.51 14.35
C GLU A 88 -1.08 -6.14 14.40
N ASN A 89 -0.57 -5.16 13.64
CA ASN A 89 -1.09 -3.81 13.53
C ASN A 89 -1.88 -3.58 12.23
N THR A 90 -2.41 -4.65 11.63
CA THR A 90 -3.17 -4.60 10.39
C THR A 90 -4.66 -4.79 10.67
N ASP A 91 -5.49 -3.85 10.22
CA ASP A 91 -6.94 -3.85 10.47
C ASP A 91 -7.70 -4.86 9.60
N ALA A 92 -7.24 -5.06 8.37
CA ALA A 92 -7.84 -5.98 7.42
C ALA A 92 -6.76 -6.64 6.57
N LEU A 93 -6.85 -7.96 6.43
CA LEU A 93 -5.87 -8.78 5.74
C LEU A 93 -6.53 -9.96 5.09
N LEU A 94 -6.14 -10.24 3.86
CA LEU A 94 -6.54 -11.44 3.15
C LEU A 94 -5.34 -12.05 2.44
N TRP A 95 -5.33 -13.37 2.37
CA TRP A 95 -4.38 -14.09 1.54
C TRP A 95 -4.99 -15.36 0.98
N ILE A 96 -4.40 -15.84 -0.10
CA ILE A 96 -4.81 -17.06 -0.77
C ILE A 96 -3.67 -18.06 -0.67
N GLU A 97 -3.98 -19.23 -0.13
CA GLU A 97 -3.10 -20.39 -0.09
C GLU A 97 -3.38 -21.27 -1.31
N TYR A 98 -2.34 -21.79 -1.95
CA TYR A 98 -2.51 -22.82 -2.96
C TYR A 98 -2.40 -24.20 -2.33
N GLU A 99 -3.50 -24.95 -2.35
CA GLU A 99 -3.68 -26.22 -1.62
C GLU A 99 -2.56 -27.23 -1.89
N LYS A 100 -2.11 -27.37 -3.14
CA LYS A 100 -1.09 -28.35 -3.52
C LYS A 100 0.29 -28.09 -2.90
N THR A 101 0.60 -26.84 -2.62
CA THR A 101 1.94 -26.45 -2.12
C THR A 101 1.89 -25.91 -0.70
N GLN A 102 0.70 -25.61 -0.17
CA GLN A 102 0.48 -24.94 1.12
C GLN A 102 1.26 -23.62 1.23
N ARG A 103 1.37 -22.89 0.12
CA ARG A 103 2.09 -21.60 0.06
C ARG A 103 1.13 -20.44 -0.22
N PRO A 104 1.39 -19.25 0.35
CA PRO A 104 0.68 -18.05 -0.07
C PRO A 104 1.00 -17.74 -1.54
N VAL A 105 -0.03 -17.47 -2.33
CA VAL A 105 0.08 -17.10 -3.76
C VAL A 105 -0.56 -15.75 -4.08
N ALA A 106 -1.39 -15.22 -3.19
CA ALA A 106 -1.84 -13.83 -3.23
C ALA A 106 -2.01 -13.29 -1.81
N PHE A 107 -1.78 -12.00 -1.62
CA PHE A 107 -1.84 -11.35 -0.30
C PHE A 107 -2.23 -9.89 -0.47
N ALA A 108 -3.12 -9.40 0.40
CA ALA A 108 -3.48 -7.99 0.49
C ALA A 108 -3.68 -7.57 1.96
N ARG A 109 -3.21 -6.38 2.33
CA ARG A 109 -3.44 -5.82 3.69
C ARG A 109 -3.70 -4.33 3.70
N ALA A 110 -4.47 -3.88 4.68
CA ALA A 110 -4.75 -2.48 4.96
C ALA A 110 -4.61 -2.14 6.45
N THR A 111 -4.14 -0.93 6.74
CA THR A 111 -4.15 -0.33 8.08
C THR A 111 -4.96 0.96 8.05
N GLY A 112 -5.43 1.43 9.19
CA GLY A 112 -6.32 2.56 9.31
C GLY A 112 -6.53 2.98 10.75
N ASP A 113 -7.50 3.86 10.97
CA ASP A 113 -7.94 4.27 12.31
C ASP A 113 -9.13 3.44 12.82
N GLY A 114 -9.54 2.43 12.05
CA GLY A 114 -10.67 1.55 12.36
C GLY A 114 -12.05 2.19 12.20
N VAL A 115 -12.13 3.47 11.79
CA VAL A 115 -13.39 4.24 11.78
C VAL A 115 -13.60 5.03 10.49
N PHE A 116 -12.62 5.83 10.07
CA PHE A 116 -12.76 6.79 8.97
C PHE A 116 -11.86 6.47 7.78
N ASN A 117 -10.62 6.07 8.02
CA ASN A 117 -9.59 6.00 6.99
C ASN A 117 -8.88 4.64 6.98
N ALA A 118 -8.58 4.15 5.79
CA ALA A 118 -7.68 3.02 5.59
C ALA A 118 -6.72 3.26 4.43
N ILE A 119 -5.52 2.70 4.53
CA ILE A 119 -4.50 2.66 3.48
C ILE A 119 -4.18 1.19 3.20
N ILE A 120 -4.32 0.78 1.94
CA ILE A 120 -3.87 -0.52 1.44
C ILE A 120 -2.38 -0.42 1.11
N TRP A 121 -1.58 -1.31 1.68
CA TRP A 121 -0.11 -1.25 1.59
C TRP A 121 0.47 -2.26 0.63
N ASP A 122 0.30 -3.54 0.96
CA ASP A 122 0.86 -4.64 0.18
C ASP A 122 -0.27 -5.30 -0.57
N VAL A 123 -0.17 -5.36 -1.90
CA VAL A 123 -1.05 -6.15 -2.78
C VAL A 123 -0.15 -6.91 -3.73
N VAL A 124 -0.06 -8.23 -3.53
CA VAL A 124 0.87 -9.07 -4.30
C VAL A 124 0.20 -10.35 -4.76
N VAL A 125 0.62 -10.82 -5.94
CA VAL A 125 0.26 -12.11 -6.50
C VAL A 125 1.54 -12.73 -7.03
N ASP A 126 1.81 -13.97 -6.61
CA ASP A 126 2.94 -14.75 -7.12
C ASP A 126 2.92 -14.75 -8.66
N PRO A 127 4.06 -14.47 -9.34
CA PRO A 127 4.10 -14.36 -10.80
C PRO A 127 3.50 -15.56 -11.54
N SER A 128 3.66 -16.78 -11.03
CA SER A 128 3.09 -18.00 -11.64
C SER A 128 1.57 -18.09 -11.51
N PHE A 129 0.96 -17.24 -10.70
CA PHE A 129 -0.48 -17.19 -10.43
C PHE A 129 -1.12 -15.86 -10.86
N GLN A 130 -0.39 -15.02 -11.59
CA GLN A 130 -0.97 -13.84 -12.25
C GLN A 130 -1.87 -14.25 -13.43
N GLY A 131 -2.85 -13.41 -13.76
CA GLY A 131 -3.86 -13.71 -14.78
C GLY A 131 -5.03 -14.59 -14.31
N PHE A 132 -4.89 -15.26 -13.16
CA PHE A 132 -5.95 -16.11 -12.58
C PHE A 132 -7.03 -15.36 -11.79
N GLY A 133 -6.96 -14.02 -11.76
CA GLY A 133 -7.89 -13.13 -11.04
C GLY A 133 -7.70 -13.05 -9.52
N LEU A 134 -6.65 -13.68 -8.97
CA LEU A 134 -6.43 -13.76 -7.50
C LEU A 134 -6.23 -12.38 -6.86
N GLY A 135 -5.51 -11.47 -7.52
CA GLY A 135 -5.33 -10.10 -7.04
C GLY A 135 -6.65 -9.35 -6.88
N LYS A 136 -7.55 -9.50 -7.86
CA LYS A 136 -8.91 -8.93 -7.80
C LYS A 136 -9.72 -9.59 -6.68
N ALA A 137 -9.62 -10.90 -6.54
CA ALA A 137 -10.33 -11.64 -5.51
C ALA A 137 -9.97 -11.19 -4.08
N VAL A 138 -8.68 -10.97 -3.77
CA VAL A 138 -8.28 -10.44 -2.46
C VAL A 138 -8.66 -8.96 -2.28
N MET A 139 -8.54 -8.14 -3.32
CA MET A 139 -8.86 -6.71 -3.25
C MET A 139 -10.35 -6.44 -3.03
N GLU A 140 -11.24 -7.08 -3.79
CA GLU A 140 -12.69 -6.89 -3.65
C GLU A 140 -13.14 -7.20 -2.22
N ARG A 141 -12.65 -8.31 -1.66
CA ARG A 141 -12.98 -8.73 -0.29
C ARG A 141 -12.34 -7.85 0.78
N LEU A 142 -11.14 -7.32 0.52
CA LEU A 142 -10.48 -6.36 1.42
C LEU A 142 -11.28 -5.06 1.50
N ILE A 143 -11.71 -4.53 0.36
CA ILE A 143 -12.53 -3.32 0.27
C ILE A 143 -13.87 -3.54 0.98
N ASP A 144 -14.56 -4.64 0.68
CA ASP A 144 -15.81 -4.99 1.34
C ASP A 144 -15.66 -5.05 2.86
N GLN A 145 -14.62 -5.71 3.37
CA GLN A 145 -14.36 -5.80 4.81
C GLN A 145 -14.12 -4.42 5.45
N LEU A 146 -13.52 -3.47 4.74
CA LEU A 146 -13.33 -2.10 5.21
C LEU A 146 -14.66 -1.31 5.17
N LEU A 147 -15.43 -1.44 4.09
CA LEU A 147 -16.74 -0.79 3.94
C LEU A 147 -17.76 -1.29 4.97
N GLU A 148 -17.75 -2.57 5.30
CA GLU A 148 -18.57 -3.16 6.36
C GLU A 148 -18.29 -2.56 7.74
N LYS A 149 -17.06 -2.09 7.98
CA LYS A 149 -16.67 -1.35 9.18
C LYS A 149 -17.08 0.12 9.14
N GLY A 150 -17.67 0.60 8.05
CA GLY A 150 -18.02 2.00 7.83
C GLY A 150 -16.86 2.87 7.30
N ILE A 151 -15.71 2.26 6.99
CA ILE A 151 -14.53 2.98 6.48
C ILE A 151 -14.73 3.24 4.98
N THR A 152 -15.04 4.48 4.62
CA THR A 152 -15.31 4.88 3.23
C THR A 152 -14.13 5.56 2.54
N ASN A 153 -13.17 6.10 3.30
CA ASN A 153 -11.95 6.69 2.74
C ASN A 153 -10.82 5.65 2.69
N ILE A 154 -10.71 4.95 1.56
CA ILE A 154 -9.72 3.89 1.33
C ILE A 154 -8.72 4.36 0.27
N ALA A 155 -7.47 4.52 0.65
CA ALA A 155 -6.39 4.97 -0.23
C ALA A 155 -5.37 3.86 -0.49
N LEU A 156 -4.61 3.99 -1.58
CA LEU A 156 -3.45 3.15 -1.88
C LEU A 156 -2.43 3.93 -2.69
N TYR A 157 -1.20 3.44 -2.72
CA TYR A 157 -0.14 3.97 -3.58
C TYR A 157 0.10 3.00 -4.73
N SER A 158 0.11 3.51 -5.96
CA SER A 158 0.15 2.70 -7.17
C SER A 158 1.12 3.30 -8.16
N GLU A 159 1.89 2.45 -8.84
CA GLU A 159 2.66 2.88 -10.01
C GLU A 159 1.70 3.22 -11.17
N PRO A 160 2.07 4.15 -12.07
CA PRO A 160 1.21 4.55 -13.18
C PRO A 160 0.73 3.39 -14.06
N ARG A 161 1.60 2.40 -14.29
CA ARG A 161 1.33 1.24 -15.16
C ARG A 161 0.26 0.28 -14.63
N VAL A 162 0.03 0.24 -13.31
CA VAL A 162 -0.96 -0.67 -12.69
C VAL A 162 -2.29 0.02 -12.36
N LEU A 163 -2.47 1.31 -12.68
CA LEU A 163 -3.73 2.02 -12.45
C LEU A 163 -4.94 1.33 -13.13
N GLY A 164 -4.74 0.71 -14.29
CA GLY A 164 -5.78 -0.04 -15.00
C GLY A 164 -6.35 -1.23 -14.22
N PHE A 165 -5.59 -1.77 -13.26
CA PHE A 165 -6.06 -2.84 -12.38
C PHE A 165 -7.00 -2.30 -11.28
N TYR A 166 -6.70 -1.13 -10.71
CA TYR A 166 -7.46 -0.57 -9.60
C TYR A 166 -8.69 0.23 -10.04
N LYS A 167 -8.64 0.90 -11.22
CA LYS A 167 -9.74 1.71 -11.74
C LYS A 167 -11.10 0.98 -11.80
N PRO A 168 -11.19 -0.27 -12.29
CA PRO A 168 -12.45 -1.02 -12.30
C PRO A 168 -13.02 -1.31 -10.90
N MET A 169 -12.22 -1.17 -9.84
CA MET A 169 -12.64 -1.34 -8.44
C MET A 169 -13.01 -0.01 -7.77
N GLY A 170 -13.14 1.07 -8.55
CA GLY A 170 -13.57 2.38 -8.05
C GLY A 170 -12.45 3.31 -7.58
N PHE A 171 -11.18 2.90 -7.66
CA PHE A 171 -10.07 3.79 -7.33
C PHE A 171 -9.86 4.86 -8.39
N VAL A 172 -9.64 6.10 -7.94
CA VAL A 172 -9.34 7.26 -8.78
C VAL A 172 -7.96 7.79 -8.41
N ALA A 173 -7.13 8.08 -9.41
CA ALA A 173 -5.84 8.72 -9.21
C ALA A 173 -6.02 10.23 -9.08
N ASP A 174 -5.32 10.84 -8.13
CA ASP A 174 -5.31 12.29 -7.84
C ASP A 174 -6.72 12.94 -7.80
N PRO A 175 -7.67 12.40 -6.99
CA PRO A 175 -9.01 12.98 -6.89
C PRO A 175 -8.92 14.44 -6.42
N ASP A 176 -9.56 15.34 -7.15
CA ASP A 176 -9.55 16.79 -6.88
C ASP A 176 -8.14 17.41 -6.77
N GLY A 177 -7.14 16.81 -7.43
CA GLY A 177 -5.75 17.27 -7.36
C GLY A 177 -5.05 16.97 -6.03
N ILE A 178 -5.64 16.15 -5.17
CA ILE A 178 -5.00 15.68 -3.93
C ILE A 178 -3.83 14.76 -4.29
N ARG A 179 -2.65 15.08 -3.75
CA ARG A 179 -1.41 14.36 -4.03
C ARG A 179 -0.94 13.59 -2.80
N GLY A 180 -0.62 12.31 -2.99
CA GLY A 180 0.11 11.53 -2.00
C GLY A 180 1.53 12.10 -1.83
N MET A 181 1.97 12.30 -0.60
CA MET A 181 3.31 12.78 -0.28
C MET A 181 3.97 11.83 0.71
N SER A 182 5.25 11.53 0.47
CA SER A 182 6.07 10.68 1.35
C SER A 182 7.24 11.49 1.90
N TYR A 183 7.46 11.42 3.21
CA TYR A 183 8.61 12.04 3.84
C TYR A 183 9.82 11.10 3.84
N TRP A 184 10.99 11.64 3.52
CA TRP A 184 12.26 10.92 3.51
C TRP A 184 13.26 11.63 4.41
N ASN A 185 13.91 10.89 5.32
CA ASN A 185 15.01 11.43 6.11
C ASN A 185 16.31 11.43 5.28
N TRP A 186 16.54 12.51 4.54
CA TRP A 186 17.70 12.72 3.66
C TRP A 186 19.06 12.67 4.37
N GLY A 187 19.12 12.94 5.68
CA GLY A 187 20.37 12.86 6.44
C GLY A 187 20.96 11.45 6.55
N LYS A 188 20.09 10.43 6.50
CA LYS A 188 20.51 9.01 6.54
C LYS A 188 20.88 8.47 5.16
N ILE A 189 20.30 9.03 4.09
CA ILE A 189 20.56 8.64 2.69
C ILE A 189 21.96 9.06 2.25
N ARG A 190 22.41 10.28 2.60
CA ARG A 190 23.77 10.74 2.29
C ARG A 190 24.88 9.92 2.95
N VAL A 191 24.61 9.29 4.10
CA VAL A 191 25.56 8.41 4.78
C VAL A 191 25.72 7.08 4.03
N LEU A 192 24.67 6.60 3.35
CA LEU A 192 24.75 5.42 2.50
C LEU A 192 25.49 5.72 1.19
N GLU A 193 25.26 6.88 0.57
CA GLU A 193 26.04 7.36 -0.59
C GLU A 193 27.54 7.44 -0.25
N LYS A 194 27.90 8.06 0.88
CA LYS A 194 29.30 8.11 1.35
C LYS A 194 29.90 6.75 1.68
N LYS A 195 29.11 5.75 2.09
CA LYS A 195 29.61 4.39 2.35
C LYS A 195 29.91 3.60 1.07
N ILE A 196 29.31 3.99 -0.05
CA ILE A 196 29.57 3.40 -1.38
C ILE A 196 30.83 4.03 -2.00
N GLU A 197 31.23 5.23 -1.57
CA GLU A 197 32.41 5.95 -2.08
C GLU A 197 33.74 5.72 -1.32
N VAL A 198 33.76 4.96 -0.20
CA VAL A 198 35.02 4.76 0.55
C VAL A 198 35.57 3.35 0.35
N GLY A 199 36.29 3.21 -0.76
CA GLY A 199 37.42 2.29 -0.93
C GLY A 199 38.57 3.09 -1.53
N GLU A 200 39.31 3.83 -0.70
CA GLU A 200 40.55 4.49 -1.13
C GLU A 200 41.66 3.44 -1.28
N GLU A 201 42.03 3.13 -2.52
CA GLU A 201 43.44 2.92 -2.87
C GLU A 201 43.79 3.83 -4.05
N GLY A 202 44.60 4.86 -3.75
CA GLY A 202 45.56 5.45 -4.68
C GLY A 202 45.02 6.14 -5.95
N GLY A 203 44.73 7.43 -5.84
CA GLY A 203 45.03 8.42 -6.89
C GLY A 203 44.24 8.35 -8.20
N GLY A 204 43.27 9.26 -8.35
CA GLY A 204 42.68 9.62 -9.65
C GLY A 204 41.19 9.29 -9.72
N TYR A 205 40.37 10.33 -9.87
CA TYR A 205 38.93 10.19 -10.11
C TYR A 205 38.69 9.34 -11.37
N THR A 206 38.33 8.07 -11.16
CA THR A 206 37.99 7.12 -12.21
C THR A 206 36.55 6.66 -11.98
N TRP A 207 35.75 6.75 -13.04
CA TRP A 207 34.32 6.43 -13.08
C TRP A 207 34.01 4.99 -12.64
N LEU A 208 32.75 4.77 -12.23
CA LEU A 208 32.09 3.50 -11.91
C LEU A 208 32.14 2.48 -13.07
N SER A 209 33.31 1.94 -13.39
CA SER A 209 33.48 0.78 -14.28
C SER A 209 33.50 -0.56 -13.52
N GLY A 210 33.27 -0.54 -12.21
CA GLY A 210 33.38 -1.73 -11.34
C GLY A 210 32.07 -2.34 -10.84
N PHE A 211 30.91 -1.71 -11.06
CA PHE A 211 29.63 -2.27 -10.60
C PHE A 211 28.91 -2.98 -11.73
N GLY A 212 28.89 -4.31 -11.66
CA GLY A 212 28.14 -5.15 -12.58
C GLY A 212 26.67 -4.72 -12.63
N GLU A 213 26.10 -4.79 -13.83
CA GLU A 213 24.74 -4.36 -14.18
C GLU A 213 23.64 -4.77 -13.17
N GLY A 214 23.85 -5.89 -12.48
CA GLY A 214 22.99 -6.38 -11.40
C GLY A 214 22.85 -5.44 -10.20
N MET A 215 23.91 -4.75 -9.79
CA MET A 215 23.88 -3.85 -8.62
C MET A 215 23.17 -2.52 -8.94
N ALA A 216 23.45 -1.96 -10.12
CA ALA A 216 22.76 -0.75 -10.59
C ALA A 216 21.24 -1.00 -10.75
N ARG A 217 20.86 -2.19 -11.24
CA ARG A 217 19.46 -2.61 -11.30
C ARG A 217 18.86 -2.87 -9.91
N ALA A 218 19.63 -3.32 -8.92
CA ALA A 218 19.14 -3.53 -7.56
C ALA A 218 18.80 -2.19 -6.89
N VAL A 219 19.68 -1.19 -7.02
CA VAL A 219 19.46 0.17 -6.54
C VAL A 219 18.23 0.79 -7.24
N ALA A 220 18.17 0.72 -8.57
CA ALA A 220 17.01 1.23 -9.31
C ALA A 220 15.69 0.51 -8.94
N ARG A 221 15.73 -0.78 -8.59
CA ARG A 221 14.54 -1.53 -8.12
C ARG A 221 14.12 -1.13 -6.70
N GLU A 222 15.08 -0.84 -5.82
CA GLU A 222 14.81 -0.35 -4.47
C GLU A 222 14.07 1.00 -4.49
N PHE A 223 14.35 1.83 -5.51
CA PHE A 223 13.69 3.11 -5.74
C PHE A 223 12.47 3.07 -6.69
N ALA A 224 12.29 2.01 -7.47
CA ALA A 224 11.18 1.87 -8.42
C ALA A 224 9.81 1.84 -7.72
N TRP A 225 9.72 1.18 -6.56
CA TRP A 225 8.51 1.18 -5.72
C TRP A 225 8.14 2.55 -5.14
N MET A 226 9.03 3.54 -5.28
CA MET A 226 8.87 4.91 -4.77
C MET A 226 8.48 5.90 -5.88
N GLY A 227 8.22 5.45 -7.11
CA GLY A 227 7.90 6.34 -8.24
C GLY A 227 9.05 7.24 -8.68
N VAL A 228 10.29 6.93 -8.29
CA VAL A 228 11.50 7.65 -8.67
C VAL A 228 12.13 6.97 -9.88
N THR A 229 12.19 7.66 -11.02
CA THR A 229 12.90 7.19 -12.21
C THR A 229 14.38 7.54 -12.09
N ILE A 230 15.24 6.54 -11.91
CA ILE A 230 16.69 6.70 -12.01
C ILE A 230 17.11 6.32 -13.44
N SER A 231 17.53 7.32 -14.23
CA SER A 231 18.07 7.08 -15.58
C SER A 231 19.50 6.57 -15.48
N ILE A 232 19.69 5.27 -15.75
CA ILE A 232 21.02 4.66 -15.86
C ILE A 232 21.47 4.84 -17.31
N HIS A 233 22.49 5.67 -17.57
CA HIS A 233 23.16 5.71 -18.87
C HIS A 233 24.33 4.72 -18.83
N LEU A 234 24.21 3.65 -19.61
CA LEU A 234 25.29 2.70 -19.85
C LEU A 234 26.00 3.13 -21.13
N SER A 235 27.31 3.32 -21.06
CA SER A 235 28.20 3.47 -22.22
C SER A 235 28.61 2.11 -22.76
#